data_AF-A0A520DU25-F1
#
_entry.id   AF-A0A520DU25-F1
#
_cell.length_a   1.000
_cell.length_b   1.000
_cell.length_c   1.000
_cell.angle_alpha   90.00
_cell.angle_beta   90.00
_cell.angle_gamma   90.00
#
_symmetry.space_group_name_H-M   'P 1'
#
loop_
_entity.id
_entity.type
_entity.pdbx_description
1 polymer ?
#
loop_
_entity_poly.entity_id
_entity_poly.type
_entity_poly.pdbx_seq_one_letter_code
_entity_poly.pdbx_strand_id
1 'polypeptide(L)' 'MASVNKVILVGNLGRDPETRTFPSGDQICNVTIATTDKWKDKQSGEMR' A
#
# COMPACT_ATOMS: atom_id res chain seq x y z
N MET A 1 -13.47 25.90 3.95
CA MET A 1 -12.18 25.57 4.59
C MET A 1 -11.57 24.43 3.83
N ALA A 2 -10.30 24.55 3.40
CA ALA A 2 -9.58 23.43 2.78
C ALA A 2 -8.89 22.61 3.88
N SER A 3 -8.93 21.28 3.79
CA SER A 3 -8.20 20.37 4.67
C SER A 3 -7.36 19.41 3.83
N VAL A 4 -6.34 18.79 4.43
CA VAL A 4 -5.46 17.84 3.76
C VAL A 4 -5.61 16.47 4.41
N ASN A 5 -5.98 15.48 3.60
CA ASN A 5 -5.83 14.06 3.94
C ASN A 5 -4.71 13.48 3.07
N LYS A 6 -3.63 13.00 3.69
CA LYS A 6 -2.42 12.50 3.02
C LYS A 6 -2.02 11.17 3.62
N VAL A 7 -1.69 10.21 2.75
CA VAL A 7 -1.18 8.87 3.10
C VAL A 7 0.15 8.63 2.37
N ILE A 8 1.12 8.05 3.07
CA ILE A 8 2.41 7.57 2.49
C ILE A 8 2.52 6.09 2.84
N LEU A 9 2.74 5.25 1.83
CA LEU A 9 2.86 3.79 1.99
C LEU A 9 4.22 3.31 1.49
N VAL A 10 4.84 2.39 2.24
CA VAL A 10 6.07 1.68 1.85
C VAL A 10 5.83 0.19 2.08
N GLY A 11 6.01 -0.63 1.06
CA GLY A 11 5.74 -2.05 1.11
C GLY A 11 5.98 -2.74 -0.22
N ASN A 12 5.59 -4.00 -0.31
CA ASN A 12 5.76 -4.82 -1.51
C ASN A 12 4.43 -4.96 -2.25
N LEU A 13 4.48 -5.18 -3.57
CA LEU A 13 3.29 -5.53 -4.33
C LEU A 13 2.80 -6.93 -3.94
N GLY A 14 1.53 -7.05 -3.58
CA GLY A 14 0.91 -8.34 -3.24
C GLY A 14 0.50 -9.17 -4.46
N ARG A 15 0.47 -8.54 -5.64
CA ARG A 15 0.21 -9.15 -6.95
C ARG A 15 0.67 -8.19 -8.04
N ASP A 16 0.72 -8.66 -9.28
CA ASP A 16 0.99 -7.80 -10.43
C ASP A 16 -0.04 -6.66 -10.54
N PRO A 17 0.38 -5.42 -10.90
CA PRO A 17 -0.55 -4.30 -11.07
C PRO A 17 -1.61 -4.58 -12.14
N GLU A 18 -2.86 -4.20 -11.87
CA GLU A 18 -3.96 -4.31 -12.84
C GLU A 18 -4.15 -2.98 -13.56
N THR A 19 -3.80 -2.93 -14.85
CA THR A 19 -4.00 -1.74 -15.70
C THR A 19 -5.23 -1.86 -16.59
N ARG A 20 -6.00 -0.77 -16.71
CA ARG A 20 -7.16 -0.69 -17.62
C ARG A 20 -7.16 0.68 -18.32
N THR A 21 -7.62 0.70 -19.56
CA THR A 21 -7.83 1.94 -20.32
C THR A 21 -9.32 2.16 -20.49
N PHE A 22 -9.82 3.33 -20.10
CA PHE A 22 -11.21 3.70 -20.29
C PHE A 22 -11.46 4.15 -21.73
N PRO A 23 -12.70 4.05 -22.25
CA PRO A 23 -13.06 4.58 -23.57
C PRO A 23 -12.79 6.08 -23.75
N SER A 24 -12.73 6.84 -22.65
CA SER A 24 -12.33 8.26 -22.64
C SER A 24 -10.84 8.48 -22.97
N GLY A 25 -10.02 7.42 -23.00
CA GLY A 25 -8.57 7.48 -23.16
C GLY A 25 -7.81 7.52 -21.84
N ASP A 26 -8.50 7.68 -20.71
CA ASP A 26 -7.87 7.67 -19.39
C ASP A 26 -7.33 6.29 -19.02
N GLN A 27 -6.19 6.26 -18.31
CA GLN A 27 -5.58 5.04 -17.82
C GLN A 27 -5.73 4.93 -16.30
N ILE A 28 -6.08 3.75 -15.81
CA ILE A 28 -6.11 3.42 -14.39
C ILE A 28 -5.20 2.23 -14.11
N CYS A 29 -4.46 2.31 -13.01
CA CYS A 29 -3.63 1.22 -12.50
C CYS A 29 -3.99 0.95 -11.04
N ASN A 30 -4.46 -0.25 -10.75
CA ASN A 30 -4.73 -0.69 -9.39
C ASN A 30 -3.53 -1.50 -8.86
N VAL A 31 -3.05 -1.15 -7.67
CA VAL A 31 -1.98 -1.84 -6.98
C VAL A 31 -2.44 -2.29 -5.60
N THR A 32 -1.96 -3.46 -5.16
CA THR A 32 -2.14 -3.93 -3.78
C THR A 32 -0.78 -3.88 -3.09
N ILE A 33 -0.66 -3.12 -1.99
CA ILE A 33 0.60 -2.98 -1.24
C ILE A 33 0.48 -3.73 0.08
N ALA A 34 1.37 -4.70 0.29
CA ALA A 34 1.56 -5.37 1.57
C ALA A 34 2.57 -4.59 2.42
N THR A 35 2.13 -4.11 3.57
CA THR A 35 2.97 -3.52 4.61
C THR A 35 3.22 -4.55 5.71
N THR A 36 4.40 -4.53 6.31
CA THR A 36 4.72 -5.40 7.45
C THR A 36 5.34 -4.53 8.53
N ASP A 37 4.71 -4.53 9.69
CA ASP A 37 5.31 -3.98 10.89
C ASP A 37 6.13 -5.09 11.55
N LYS A 38 7.38 -4.79 11.89
CA LYS A 38 8.24 -5.68 12.67
C LYS A 38 8.60 -5.01 13.98
N TRP A 39 8.31 -5.67 15.10
CA TRP A 39 8.70 -5.20 16.42
C TRP A 39 9.18 -6.34 17.30
N LYS A 40 10.04 -6.01 18.27
CA LYS A 40 10.50 -6.98 19.25
C LYS A 40 9.45 -7.12 20.35
N ASP A 41 8.93 -8.32 20.54
CA ASP A 41 7.99 -8.59 21.63
C ASP A 41 8.70 -8.42 22.98
N LYS A 42 8.04 -7.72 23.92
CA LYS A 42 8.64 -7.39 25.22
C LYS A 42 8.68 -8.57 26.20
N GLN A 43 7.80 -9.56 26.04
CA GLN A 43 7.73 -10.72 26.94
C GLN A 43 8.58 -11.87 26.43
N SER A 44 8.51 -12.20 25.14
CA SER A 44 9.27 -13.32 24.56
C SER A 44 10.65 -12.91 24.03
N GLY A 45 10.86 -11.63 23.70
CA GLY A 45 12.10 -11.15 23.07
C GLY A 45 12.24 -11.54 21.59
N GLU A 46 11.24 -12.21 21.01
CA GLU A 46 11.22 -12.62 19.61
C GLU A 46 10.81 -11.46 18.69
N MET A 47 11.23 -11.53 17.43
CA MET A 47 10.76 -10.62 16.39
C MET A 47 9.35 -11.04 15.97
N ARG A 48 8.38 -10.16 16.12
CA ARG A 48 7.03 -10.29 15.56
C ARG A 48 6.84 -9.33 14.39
#